data_AF-A0A0C9V8F7-F1
#
_entry.id   AF-A0A0C9V8F7-F1
#
_cell.length_a   1.000
_cell.length_b   1.000
_cell.length_c   1.000
_cell.angle_alpha   90.00
_cell.angle_beta   90.00
_cell.angle_gamma   90.00
#
_symmetry.space_group_name_H-M   'P 1'
#
loop_
_entity.id
_entity.type
_entity.pdbx_description
1 polymer ?
#
loop_
_entity_poly.entity_id
_entity_poly.type
_entity_poly.pdbx_seq_one_letter_code
_entity_poly.pdbx_strand_id
1 'polypeptide(L)' 'KHELAFGGQDGRLGHYPAKVEIPLREGTKEISCPSFFSSPANYKVMDEQMDKWISLKVIEPSRSLWATP' A
#
# COMPACT_ATOMS: atom_id res chain seq x y z
N LYS A 1 15.79 1.04 27.05
CA LYS A 1 15.56 2.32 26.33
C LYS A 1 15.52 2.01 24.83
N HIS A 2 14.36 1.60 24.31
CA HIS A 2 14.14 1.23 22.89
C HIS A 2 12.73 1.66 22.45
N GLU A 3 12.37 2.92 22.71
CA GLU A 3 11.01 3.46 22.49
C GLU A 3 10.61 3.44 21.01
N LEU A 4 11.56 3.42 20.08
CA LEU A 4 11.34 3.44 18.63
C LEU A 4 11.56 2.06 17.96
N ALA A 5 11.86 1.01 18.72
CA ALA A 5 12.16 -0.31 18.16
C ALA A 5 10.90 -1.10 17.77
N PHE A 6 9.74 -0.73 18.29
CA PHE A 6 8.47 -1.44 18.09
C PHE A 6 7.42 -0.49 17.50
N GLY A 7 7.21 -0.55 16.18
CA GLY A 7 6.28 0.35 15.46
C GLY A 7 4.80 0.29 15.88
N GLY A 8 4.44 -0.62 16.79
CA GLY A 8 3.10 -0.70 17.38
C GLY A 8 2.82 0.32 18.49
N GLN A 9 3.83 1.00 19.05
CA GLN A 9 3.65 1.94 20.17
C GLN A 9 3.50 3.41 19.75
N ASP A 10 4.02 3.79 18.58
CA ASP A 10 3.97 5.16 18.06
C ASP A 10 3.15 5.28 16.75
N GLY A 11 2.62 4.16 16.26
CA GLY A 11 1.82 4.11 15.03
C GLY A 11 2.62 4.37 13.75
N ARG A 12 3.96 4.28 13.81
CA ARG A 12 4.86 4.53 12.68
C ARG A 12 5.36 3.22 12.09
N LEU A 13 5.37 3.14 10.76
CA LEU A 13 6.14 2.13 10.03
C LEU A 13 7.62 2.57 9.99
N GLY A 14 8.54 1.62 10.14
CA GLY A 14 9.97 1.89 9.97
C GLY A 14 10.28 2.38 8.55
N HIS A 15 11.19 3.35 8.40
CA HIS A 15 11.60 3.89 7.11
C HIS A 15 13.07 3.53 6.86
N TYR A 16 13.32 2.53 6.00
CA TYR A 16 14.66 2.13 5.58
C TYR A 16 14.93 2.66 4.16
N PRO A 17 15.98 3.47 3.93
CA PRO A 17 16.22 4.14 2.65
C PRO A 17 16.87 3.20 1.63
N ALA A 18 16.18 2.12 1.26
CA ALA A 18 16.60 1.22 0.21
C ALA A 18 15.55 1.14 -0.90
N LYS A 19 16.04 0.95 -2.12
CA LYS A 19 15.21 0.66 -3.29
C LYS A 19 15.50 -0.77 -3.73
N VAL A 20 14.45 -1.48 -4.11
CA VAL A 20 14.53 -2.87 -4.56
C VAL A 20 13.82 -2.97 -5.90
N GLU A 21 14.43 -3.68 -6.83
CA GLU A 21 13.80 -4.03 -8.11
C GLU A 21 13.11 -5.39 -7.99
N ILE A 22 11.91 -5.51 -8.56
CA ILE A 22 11.13 -6.75 -8.54
C ILE A 22 11.23 -7.41 -9.92
N PRO A 23 12.00 -8.51 -10.08
CA PRO A 23 12.11 -9.19 -11.37
C PRO A 23 10.79 -9.88 -11.74
N LEU A 24 10.35 -9.69 -12.98
CA LEU A 24 9.18 -10.37 -13.55
C LEU A 24 9.60 -11.62 -14.31
N ARG A 25 8.67 -12.58 -14.46
CA ARG A 25 8.86 -13.75 -15.32
C ARG A 25 8.86 -13.32 -16.79
N GLU A 26 9.65 -13.99 -17.62
CA GLU A 26 9.65 -13.73 -19.07
C GLU A 26 8.25 -13.84 -19.69
N GLY A 27 7.92 -12.91 -20.59
CA GLY A 27 6.61 -12.85 -21.26
C GLY A 27 5.46 -12.30 -20.41
N THR A 28 5.72 -11.85 -19.18
CA THR A 28 4.72 -11.20 -18.30
C THR A 28 4.22 -9.90 -18.94
N LYS A 29 2.89 -9.74 -18.97
CA LYS A 29 2.20 -8.54 -19.49
C LYS A 29 1.36 -7.91 -18.41
N GLU A 30 1.16 -6.61 -18.52
CA GLU A 30 0.36 -5.81 -17.61
C GLU A 30 -1.10 -6.30 -17.58
N ILE A 31 -1.66 -6.37 -16.37
CA ILE A 31 -3.06 -6.73 -16.15
C ILE A 31 -3.74 -5.71 -15.25
N SER A 32 -4.93 -5.28 -15.67
CA SER A 32 -5.80 -4.40 -14.90
C SER A 32 -7.10 -5.12 -14.59
N CYS A 33 -7.30 -5.46 -13.32
CA CYS A 33 -8.53 -6.04 -12.82
C CYS A 33 -9.36 -4.99 -12.05
N PRO A 34 -10.69 -4.95 -12.24
CA PRO A 34 -11.55 -4.05 -11.49
C PRO A 34 -11.68 -4.48 -10.03
N SER A 35 -11.81 -3.52 -9.12
CA SER A 35 -12.04 -3.77 -7.69
C SER A 35 -13.32 -4.56 -7.43
N PHE A 36 -13.33 -5.31 -6.33
CA PHE A 36 -14.54 -6.01 -5.90
C PHE A 36 -15.61 -5.03 -5.42
N PHE A 37 -16.88 -5.36 -5.69
CA PHE A 37 -17.99 -4.63 -5.11
C PHE A 37 -18.03 -4.86 -3.59
N SER A 38 -17.89 -3.77 -2.83
CA SER A 38 -18.02 -3.77 -1.38
C SER A 38 -19.25 -3.00 -0.91
N SER A 39 -19.64 -3.21 0.35
CA SER A 39 -20.71 -2.43 0.98
C SER A 39 -20.25 -0.98 1.21
N PRO A 40 -21.18 -0.01 1.30
CA PRO A 40 -20.83 1.38 1.62
C PRO A 40 -20.08 1.54 2.95
N ALA A 41 -20.34 0.66 3.93
CA ALA A 41 -19.62 0.67 5.20
C ALA A 41 -18.16 0.21 5.03
N ASN A 42 -17.93 -0.83 4.21
CA ASN A 42 -16.59 -1.33 3.94
C ASN A 42 -15.76 -0.33 3.12
N TYR A 43 -16.37 0.36 2.15
CA TYR A 43 -15.68 1.41 1.40
C TYR A 43 -15.14 2.51 2.32
N LYS A 44 -15.92 2.96 3.32
CA LYS A 44 -15.45 3.96 4.29
C LYS A 44 -14.22 3.50 5.06
N VAL A 45 -14.21 2.24 5.52
CA VAL A 45 -13.06 1.66 6.22
C VAL A 45 -11.83 1.58 5.31
N MET A 46 -12.03 1.21 4.05
CA MET A 46 -10.95 1.17 3.05
C MET A 46 -10.38 2.58 2.80
N ASP A 47 -11.25 3.56 2.56
CA ASP A 47 -10.86 4.95 2.30
C ASP A 47 -10.06 5.54 3.48
N GLU A 48 -10.56 5.39 4.71
CA GLU A 48 -9.86 5.84 5.92
C GLU A 48 -8.47 5.21 6.08
N GLN A 49 -8.35 3.92 5.76
CA GLN A 49 -7.06 3.23 5.80
C GLN A 49 -6.12 3.72 4.70
N MET A 50 -6.63 3.98 3.49
CA MET A 50 -5.81 4.48 2.39
C MET A 50 -5.28 5.89 2.68
N ASP A 51 -6.13 6.77 3.19
CA ASP A 51 -5.73 8.12 3.61
C ASP A 51 -4.62 8.09 4.65
N LYS A 52 -4.72 7.17 5.63
CA LYS A 52 -3.67 6.97 6.64
C LYS A 52 -2.36 6.52 6.00
N TRP A 53 -2.39 5.57 5.07
CA TRP A 53 -1.17 5.09 4.40
C TRP A 53 -0.53 6.12 3.48
N ILE A 54 -1.32 6.94 2.79
CA ILE A 54 -0.84 8.07 1.98
C ILE A 54 -0.16 9.11 2.89
N SER A 55 -0.81 9.47 4.01
CA SER A 55 -0.25 10.40 5.00
C SER A 55 1.08 9.91 5.60
N LEU A 56 1.17 8.61 5.88
CA LEU A 56 2.39 7.95 6.36
C LEU A 56 3.43 7.70 5.26
N LYS A 57 3.13 8.05 3.99
CA LYS A 57 3.99 7.80 2.82
C LYS A 57 4.37 6.34 2.62
N VAL A 58 3.48 5.43 3.03
CA VAL A 58 3.62 3.99 2.79
C VAL A 58 3.24 3.65 1.35
N ILE A 59 2.28 4.39 0.79
CA ILE A 59 1.86 4.31 -0.61
C ILE A 59 1.77 5.70 -1.23
N GLU A 60 1.63 5.77 -2.55
CA GLU A 60 1.43 7.00 -3.31
C GLU A 60 0.44 6.80 -4.47
N PRO A 61 -0.26 7.86 -4.92
CA PRO A 61 -1.08 7.79 -6.13
C PRO A 61 -0.24 7.40 -7.35
N SER A 62 -0.78 6.53 -8.20
CA SER A 62 -0.08 6.01 -9.37
C SER A 62 -1.00 5.94 -10.59
N ARG A 63 -0.38 5.96 -11.78
CA ARG A 63 -1.03 5.71 -13.08
C ARG A 63 -0.44 4.44 -13.70
N SER A 64 -0.71 3.32 -13.05
CA SER A 64 -0.19 2.01 -13.43
C SER A 64 -1.11 1.30 -14.43
N LEU A 65 -0.52 0.56 -15.36
CA LEU A 65 -1.26 -0.42 -16.19
C LEU A 65 -1.56 -1.72 -15.41
N TRP A 66 -0.93 -1.89 -14.25
CA TRP A 66 -1.20 -2.94 -13.28
C TRP A 66 -2.22 -2.48 -12.25
N ALA A 67 -3.32 -3.23 -12.11
CA ALA A 67 -4.31 -3.01 -11.06
C ALA A 67 -4.86 -4.35 -10.55
N THR A 68 -4.98 -4.48 -9.23
CA THR A 68 -5.53 -5.67 -8.57
C THR A 68 -6.69 -5.27 -7.67
N PRO A 69 -7.71 -6.14 -7.50
CA PRO A 69 -8.89 -5.83 -6.70
C PRO A 69 -8.64 -5.73 -5.19
#